data_AF-A0AAW1WKH2-F1
#
_entry.id   AF-A0AAW1WKH2-F1
#
_cell.length_a   1.000
_cell.length_b   1.000
_cell.length_c   1.000
_cell.angle_alpha   90.00
_cell.angle_beta   90.00
_cell.angle_gamma   90.00
#
_symmetry.space_group_name_H-M   'P 1'
#
loop_
_entity.id
_entity.type
_entity.pdbx_description
1 polymer ?
#
loop_
_entity_poly.entity_id
_entity_poly.type
_entity_poly.pdbx_seq_one_letter_code
_entity_poly.pdbx_strand_id
1 'polypeptide(L)'
;MNESSQGPSALKRKRQDSNSQSDSSLTEHERKLYDAIRSKEDMGMSKQVLKRETNLTMVVINKTLKTLEGKKKCVMIINKNEGASLKEILAAVESKKLLQVKLTPKDMKEILEALVLDNEIMKAGEDCYKCCKKGTRGEPNLASMASIPCGVCPRINQCTPDGIISPNTCEYFKKWLEF
;
A
#
# COMPACT_ATOMS: atom_id res chain seq x y z
N MET A 1 -18.75 57.34 12.08
CA MET A 1 -17.34 57.29 12.50
C MET A 1 -17.00 55.81 12.66
N ASN A 2 -16.66 55.11 11.59
CA ASN A 2 -15.37 55.05 10.86
C ASN A 2 -14.35 54.09 11.53
N GLU A 3 -13.61 53.38 10.67
CA GLU A 3 -12.52 52.39 10.89
C GLU A 3 -12.98 50.95 11.15
N SER A 4 -12.92 50.00 10.20
CA SER A 4 -11.84 49.51 9.32
C SER A 4 -10.60 49.03 10.06
N SER A 5 -10.35 47.72 10.06
CA SER A 5 -9.03 47.07 10.01
C SER A 5 -9.24 45.57 9.77
N GLN A 6 -9.08 45.12 8.52
CA GLN A 6 -7.94 44.31 8.05
C GLN A 6 -7.88 42.89 8.66
N GLY A 7 -8.21 41.89 7.83
CA GLY A 7 -7.84 40.51 8.09
C GLY A 7 -6.36 40.23 7.82
N PRO A 8 -5.89 39.03 8.19
CA PRO A 8 -5.03 38.26 7.30
C PRO A 8 -5.63 36.86 7.13
N SER A 9 -5.90 36.47 5.90
CA SER A 9 -4.94 35.78 5.01
C SER A 9 -5.09 34.27 5.18
N ALA A 10 -5.58 33.66 4.11
CA ALA A 10 -5.86 32.25 3.98
C ALA A 10 -4.64 31.41 4.39
N LEU A 11 -4.78 30.67 5.49
CA LEU A 11 -3.92 29.53 5.80
C LEU A 11 -4.13 28.49 4.70
N LYS A 12 -3.28 28.56 3.67
CA LYS A 12 -3.00 27.44 2.77
C LYS A 12 -2.61 26.27 3.65
N ARG A 13 -3.56 25.37 3.90
CA ARG A 13 -3.28 24.06 4.49
C ARG A 13 -2.21 23.42 3.62
N LYS A 14 -0.99 23.37 4.15
CA LYS A 14 0.08 22.53 3.63
C LYS A 14 -0.49 21.13 3.60
N ARG A 15 -0.63 20.57 2.39
CA ARG A 15 -0.93 19.15 2.24
C ARG A 15 0.18 18.42 2.98
N GLN A 16 -0.17 17.80 4.09
CA GLN A 16 0.65 16.77 4.67
C GLN A 16 0.52 15.63 3.68
N ASP A 17 1.51 15.45 2.81
CA ASP A 17 1.65 14.27 1.97
C ASP A 17 2.01 13.09 2.90
N SER A 18 1.04 12.67 3.71
CA SER A 18 1.05 11.39 4.39
C SER A 18 0.73 10.33 3.34
N ASN A 19 1.65 10.11 2.40
CA ASN A 19 1.64 8.95 1.53
C ASN A 19 2.88 8.08 1.80
N SER A 20 3.08 7.76 3.07
CA SER A 20 3.78 6.55 3.50
C SER A 20 2.79 5.38 3.49
N GLN A 21 2.22 5.08 2.31
CA GLN A 21 1.29 3.96 2.11
C GLN A 21 1.94 2.90 1.21
N SER A 22 2.09 1.71 1.79
CA SER A 22 2.27 0.39 1.17
C SER A 22 3.51 0.15 0.28
N ASP A 23 4.70 0.26 0.85
CA ASP A 23 5.93 -0.30 0.25
C ASP A 23 6.09 -1.83 0.50
N SER A 24 5.12 -2.48 1.13
CA SER A 24 5.24 -3.86 1.62
C SER A 24 5.07 -4.95 0.55
N SER A 25 4.65 -4.63 -0.68
CA SER A 25 4.40 -5.65 -1.73
C SER A 25 4.66 -5.14 -3.15
N LEU A 26 5.83 -4.53 -3.36
CA LEU A 26 6.32 -4.24 -4.71
C LEU A 26 7.21 -5.39 -5.19
N THR A 27 6.92 -5.91 -6.39
CA THR A 27 7.82 -6.82 -7.08
C THR A 27 9.19 -6.17 -7.29
N GLU A 28 10.25 -6.97 -7.45
CA GLU A 28 11.62 -6.45 -7.65
C GLU A 28 11.69 -5.43 -8.80
N HIS A 29 10.94 -5.66 -9.88
CA HIS A 29 10.86 -4.75 -11.01
C HIS A 29 10.13 -3.45 -10.68
N GLU A 30 9.00 -3.52 -9.96
CA GLU A 30 8.27 -2.34 -9.51
C GLU A 30 9.12 -1.49 -8.57
N ARG A 31 9.86 -2.12 -7.65
CA ARG A 31 10.76 -1.42 -6.72
C ARG A 31 11.88 -0.69 -7.45
N LYS A 32 12.61 -1.38 -8.35
CA LYS A 32 13.66 -0.73 -9.18
C LYS A 32 13.11 0.46 -9.96
N LEU A 33 11.89 0.33 -10.49
CA LEU A 33 11.23 1.39 -11.23
C LEU A 33 10.88 2.58 -10.33
N TYR A 34 10.30 2.30 -9.17
CA TYR A 34 9.89 3.29 -8.18
C TYR A 34 11.09 4.06 -7.63
N ASP A 35 12.15 3.35 -7.25
CA ASP A 35 13.39 3.93 -6.73
C ASP A 35 14.05 4.84 -7.77
N ALA A 36 14.09 4.42 -9.04
CA ALA A 36 14.61 5.26 -10.12
C ALA A 36 13.80 6.55 -10.28
N ILE A 37 12.46 6.46 -10.32
CA ILE A 37 11.59 7.64 -10.44
C ILE A 37 11.78 8.57 -9.23
N ARG A 38 11.84 8.01 -8.02
CA ARG A 38 11.99 8.77 -6.77
C ARG A 38 13.35 9.47 -6.68
N SER A 39 14.41 8.85 -7.20
CA SER A 39 15.76 9.42 -7.19
C SER A 39 15.92 10.73 -7.97
N LYS A 40 14.97 11.04 -8.87
CA LYS A 40 15.00 12.27 -9.67
C LYS A 40 14.18 13.41 -9.08
N GLU A 41 13.54 13.20 -7.93
CA GLU A 41 12.73 14.19 -7.21
C GLU A 41 11.75 14.92 -8.16
N ASP A 42 11.99 16.21 -8.43
CA ASP A 42 11.13 17.08 -9.23
C ASP A 42 11.44 17.04 -10.73
N MET A 43 12.55 16.39 -11.12
CA MET A 43 12.92 16.21 -12.52
C MET A 43 12.18 15.01 -13.10
N GLY A 44 11.21 15.27 -13.98
CA GLY A 44 10.46 14.22 -14.67
C GLY A 44 11.38 13.27 -15.45
N MET A 45 11.07 11.97 -15.42
CA MET A 45 11.85 10.94 -16.10
C MET A 45 11.11 10.36 -17.31
N SER A 46 11.78 10.27 -18.46
CA SER A 46 11.25 9.59 -19.65
C SER A 46 11.42 8.07 -19.57
N LYS A 47 10.57 7.31 -20.28
CA LYS A 47 10.66 5.84 -20.34
C LYS A 47 12.02 5.34 -20.84
N GLN A 48 12.70 6.11 -21.71
CA GLN A 48 14.03 5.77 -22.22
C GLN A 48 15.13 5.96 -21.17
N VAL A 49 15.01 6.97 -20.31
CA VAL A 49 15.90 7.15 -19.17
C VAL A 49 15.67 6.02 -18.17
N LEU A 50 14.40 5.70 -17.89
CA LEU A 50 14.01 4.62 -17.00
C LEU A 50 14.58 3.27 -17.45
N LYS A 51 14.62 3.00 -18.76
CA LYS A 51 15.26 1.82 -19.34
C LYS A 51 16.77 1.77 -19.06
N ARG A 52 17.46 2.91 -19.21
CA ARG A 52 18.91 3.00 -19.00
C ARG A 52 19.28 2.85 -17.52
N GLU A 53 18.44 3.35 -16.61
CA GLU A 53 18.74 3.32 -15.18
C GLU A 53 18.35 1.99 -14.53
N THR A 54 17.22 1.40 -14.91
CA THR A 54 16.71 0.17 -14.27
C THR A 54 17.23 -1.12 -14.90
N ASN A 55 17.89 -1.04 -16.06
CA ASN A 55 18.27 -2.18 -16.90
C ASN A 55 17.10 -3.13 -17.26
N LEU A 56 15.86 -2.65 -17.17
CA LEU A 56 14.67 -3.40 -17.53
C LEU A 56 14.32 -3.24 -19.01
N THR A 57 13.68 -4.25 -19.59
CA THR A 57 13.18 -4.14 -20.96
C THR A 57 11.98 -3.17 -21.02
N MET A 58 11.78 -2.51 -22.16
CA MET A 58 10.63 -1.61 -22.36
C MET A 58 9.29 -2.31 -22.17
N VAL A 59 9.21 -3.62 -22.42
CA VAL A 59 8.01 -4.42 -22.19
C VAL A 59 7.71 -4.49 -20.69
N VAL A 60 8.71 -4.83 -19.87
CA VAL A 60 8.56 -4.89 -18.40
C VAL A 60 8.26 -3.51 -17.83
N ILE A 61 8.92 -2.46 -18.31
CA ILE A 61 8.65 -1.07 -17.90
C ILE A 61 7.20 -0.67 -18.21
N ASN A 62 6.72 -0.94 -19.42
CA ASN A 62 5.33 -0.60 -19.77
C ASN A 62 4.32 -1.42 -18.95
N LYS A 63 4.60 -2.71 -18.70
CA LYS A 63 3.73 -3.55 -17.88
C LYS A 63 3.69 -3.05 -16.42
N THR A 64 4.85 -2.79 -15.83
CA THR A 64 4.97 -2.29 -14.45
C THR A 64 4.31 -0.92 -14.28
N LEU A 65 4.55 0.05 -15.18
CA LEU A 65 3.86 1.34 -15.16
C LEU A 65 2.34 1.18 -15.23
N LYS A 66 1.85 0.31 -16.13
CA LYS A 66 0.43 0.03 -16.28
C LYS A 66 -0.18 -0.56 -15.01
N THR A 67 0.51 -1.51 -14.37
CA THR A 67 0.10 -2.13 -13.11
C THR A 67 0.08 -1.10 -11.97
N LEU A 68 1.15 -0.32 -11.78
CA LEU A 68 1.27 0.67 -10.71
C LEU A 68 0.20 1.77 -10.82
N GLU A 69 0.00 2.31 -12.02
CA GLU A 69 -1.06 3.28 -12.24
C GLU A 69 -2.46 2.67 -12.05
N GLY A 70 -2.64 1.42 -12.48
CA GLY A 70 -3.88 0.67 -12.33
C GLY A 70 -4.24 0.46 -10.86
N LYS A 71 -3.29 -0.02 -10.03
CA LYS A 71 -3.44 -0.20 -8.58
C LYS A 71 -3.97 1.06 -7.91
N LYS A 72 -3.28 2.19 -8.11
CA LYS A 72 -3.66 3.50 -7.53
C LYS A 72 -5.07 3.95 -7.95
N LYS A 73 -5.43 3.81 -9.23
CA LYS A 73 -6.73 4.24 -9.76
C LYS A 73 -7.87 3.35 -9.29
N CYS A 74 -7.67 2.04 -9.23
CA CYS A 74 -8.66 1.09 -8.72
C CYS A 74 -9.03 1.42 -7.27
N VAL A 75 -8.03 1.61 -6.40
CA VAL A 75 -8.24 2.00 -5.00
C VAL A 75 -9.00 3.33 -4.91
N MET A 76 -8.65 4.32 -5.73
CA MET A 76 -9.35 5.62 -5.76
C MET A 76 -10.84 5.47 -6.14
N ILE A 77 -11.17 4.62 -7.12
CA ILE A 77 -12.55 4.40 -7.58
C ILE A 77 -13.36 3.66 -6.51
N ILE A 78 -12.82 2.57 -5.97
CA ILE A 78 -13.49 1.75 -4.95
C ILE A 78 -13.78 2.58 -3.70
N ASN A 79 -12.81 3.42 -3.27
CA ASN A 79 -12.98 4.30 -2.13
C ASN A 79 -14.08 5.34 -2.37
N LYS A 80 -14.08 6.00 -3.54
CA LYS A 80 -15.08 7.03 -3.88
C LYS A 80 -16.51 6.48 -3.94
N ASN A 81 -16.70 5.22 -4.30
CA ASN A 81 -18.01 4.60 -4.48
C ASN A 81 -18.43 3.70 -3.29
N GLU A 82 -17.67 3.67 -2.19
CA GLU A 82 -17.90 2.76 -1.04
C GLU A 82 -17.96 1.27 -1.42
N GLY A 83 -17.31 0.92 -2.53
CA GLY A 83 -17.38 -0.39 -3.17
C GLY A 83 -17.66 -0.28 -4.66
N ALA A 84 -17.16 -1.23 -5.44
CA ALA A 84 -17.44 -1.30 -6.87
C ALA A 84 -17.28 -2.72 -7.40
N SER A 85 -18.05 -3.06 -8.43
CA SER A 85 -17.88 -4.31 -9.19
C SER A 85 -16.74 -4.20 -10.22
N LEU A 86 -16.18 -5.34 -10.66
CA LEU A 86 -15.13 -5.37 -11.70
C LEU A 86 -15.56 -4.58 -12.95
N LYS A 87 -16.82 -4.74 -13.37
CA LYS A 87 -17.39 -4.05 -14.55
C LYS A 87 -17.46 -2.54 -14.35
N GLU A 88 -17.89 -2.09 -13.17
CA GLU A 88 -17.95 -0.67 -12.82
C GLU A 88 -16.56 -0.04 -12.76
N ILE A 89 -15.58 -0.74 -12.21
CA ILE A 89 -14.20 -0.27 -12.14
C ILE A 89 -13.65 -0.11 -13.55
N LEU A 90 -13.87 -1.10 -14.43
CA LEU A 90 -13.43 -1.06 -15.82
C LEU A 90 -14.07 0.11 -16.58
N ALA A 91 -15.38 0.24 -16.50
CA ALA A 91 -16.11 1.34 -17.14
C ALA A 91 -15.68 2.72 -16.58
N ALA A 92 -15.42 2.83 -15.28
CA ALA A 92 -14.95 4.06 -14.65
C ALA A 92 -13.53 4.44 -15.08
N VAL A 93 -12.66 3.45 -15.31
CA VAL A 93 -11.30 3.67 -15.80
C VAL A 93 -11.31 4.15 -17.26
N GLU A 94 -12.14 3.54 -18.11
CA GLU A 94 -12.26 3.88 -19.53
C GLU A 94 -12.92 5.25 -19.74
N SER A 95 -14.06 5.48 -19.09
CA SER A 95 -14.83 6.73 -19.23
C SER A 95 -14.04 7.97 -18.81
N LYS A 96 -13.26 7.87 -17.75
CA LYS A 96 -12.47 8.98 -17.22
C LYS A 96 -11.11 9.14 -17.92
N LYS A 97 -10.80 8.31 -18.93
CA LYS A 97 -9.48 8.24 -19.63
C LYS A 97 -8.30 8.34 -18.66
N LEU A 98 -8.41 7.66 -17.51
CA LEU A 98 -7.43 7.84 -16.45
C LEU A 98 -6.09 7.23 -16.85
N LEU A 99 -6.10 6.21 -17.71
CA LEU A 99 -4.92 5.49 -18.17
C LEU A 99 -4.67 5.80 -19.64
N GLN A 100 -3.42 6.13 -19.96
CA GLN A 100 -2.99 6.33 -21.34
C GLN A 100 -3.00 5.00 -22.13
N VAL A 101 -3.00 3.87 -21.43
CA VAL A 101 -2.99 2.50 -21.98
C VAL A 101 -4.29 1.79 -21.64
N LYS A 102 -4.92 1.11 -22.62
CA LYS A 102 -6.12 0.29 -22.41
C LYS A 102 -5.82 -0.86 -21.45
N LEU A 103 -6.61 -1.04 -20.40
CA LEU A 103 -6.55 -2.22 -19.54
C LEU A 103 -7.51 -3.28 -20.05
N THR A 104 -7.01 -4.50 -20.21
CA THR A 104 -7.84 -5.68 -20.45
C THR A 104 -8.52 -6.11 -19.14
N PRO A 105 -9.71 -6.73 -19.18
CA PRO A 105 -10.40 -7.21 -17.98
C PRO A 105 -9.58 -8.23 -17.18
N LYS A 106 -8.74 -9.02 -17.87
CA LYS A 106 -7.78 -9.94 -17.24
C LYS A 106 -6.75 -9.19 -16.38
N ASP A 107 -6.10 -8.17 -16.96
CA ASP A 107 -5.14 -7.33 -16.25
C ASP A 107 -5.79 -6.66 -15.04
N MET A 108 -7.04 -6.20 -15.18
CA MET A 108 -7.76 -5.57 -14.09
C MET A 108 -8.05 -6.56 -12.95
N LYS A 109 -8.43 -7.80 -13.28
CA LYS A 109 -8.61 -8.86 -12.29
C LYS A 109 -7.30 -9.15 -11.56
N GLU A 110 -6.18 -9.28 -12.27
CA GLU A 110 -4.84 -9.50 -11.68
C GLU A 110 -4.44 -8.36 -10.74
N ILE A 111 -4.70 -7.10 -11.14
CA ILE A 111 -4.46 -5.93 -10.30
C ILE A 111 -5.31 -5.97 -9.02
N LEU A 112 -6.60 -6.31 -9.13
CA LEU A 112 -7.50 -6.39 -7.98
C LEU A 112 -7.14 -7.54 -7.05
N GLU A 113 -6.77 -8.69 -7.59
CA GLU A 113 -6.28 -9.84 -6.82
C GLU A 113 -5.00 -9.48 -6.05
N ALA A 114 -4.05 -8.78 -6.68
CA ALA A 114 -2.86 -8.26 -5.99
C ALA A 114 -3.23 -7.30 -4.85
N LEU A 115 -4.14 -6.35 -5.09
CA LEU A 115 -4.60 -5.42 -4.04
C LEU A 115 -5.33 -6.11 -2.88
N VAL A 116 -6.00 -7.25 -3.14
CA VAL A 116 -6.59 -8.08 -2.08
C VAL A 116 -5.50 -8.76 -1.26
N LEU A 117 -4.45 -9.28 -1.89
CA LEU A 117 -3.30 -9.88 -1.19
C LEU A 117 -2.55 -8.83 -0.34
N ASP A 118 -2.47 -7.60 -0.85
CA ASP A 118 -1.87 -6.46 -0.14
C ASP A 118 -2.78 -5.90 0.97
N ASN A 119 -3.95 -6.52 1.20
CA ASN A 119 -4.97 -6.11 2.17
C ASN A 119 -5.49 -4.67 1.98
N GLU A 120 -5.26 -4.04 0.84
CA GLU A 120 -5.77 -2.69 0.56
C GLU A 120 -7.27 -2.69 0.26
N ILE A 121 -7.75 -3.77 -0.36
CA ILE A 121 -9.16 -3.99 -0.68
C ILE A 121 -9.59 -5.40 -0.24
N MET A 122 -10.89 -5.60 -0.10
CA MET A 122 -11.50 -6.88 0.22
C MET A 122 -12.58 -7.24 -0.79
N LYS A 123 -12.72 -8.54 -1.06
CA LYS A 123 -13.82 -9.07 -1.87
C LYS A 123 -15.10 -9.11 -1.02
N ALA A 124 -16.12 -8.38 -1.45
CA ALA A 124 -17.42 -8.24 -0.78
C ALA A 124 -18.53 -9.10 -1.40
N GLY A 125 -18.23 -9.83 -2.48
CA GLY A 125 -19.13 -10.71 -3.21
C GLY A 125 -18.46 -11.27 -4.46
N GLU A 126 -19.19 -11.97 -5.31
CA GLU A 126 -18.68 -12.37 -6.63
C GLU A 126 -18.40 -11.11 -7.46
N ASP A 127 -17.12 -10.87 -7.77
CA ASP A 127 -16.61 -9.70 -8.50
C ASP A 127 -16.91 -8.30 -7.92
N CYS A 128 -17.28 -8.20 -6.64
CA CYS A 128 -17.44 -6.94 -5.93
C CYS A 128 -16.30 -6.70 -4.94
N TYR A 129 -15.74 -5.48 -4.94
CA TYR A 129 -14.60 -5.07 -4.13
C TYR A 129 -14.96 -3.87 -3.26
N LYS A 130 -14.43 -3.82 -2.05
CA LYS A 130 -14.57 -2.70 -1.11
C LYS A 130 -13.21 -2.37 -0.50
N CYS A 131 -12.95 -1.10 -0.20
CA CYS A 131 -11.74 -0.75 0.54
C CYS A 131 -11.82 -1.34 1.95
N CYS A 132 -10.69 -1.86 2.44
CA CYS A 132 -10.56 -2.15 3.85
C CYS A 132 -10.70 -0.80 4.60
N LYS A 133 -11.72 -0.67 5.45
CA LYS A 133 -11.86 0.52 6.30
C LYS A 133 -10.56 0.66 7.10
N LYS A 134 -9.81 1.76 6.88
CA LYS A 134 -8.65 2.12 7.70
C LYS A 134 -9.15 2.26 9.15
N GLY A 135 -9.04 1.19 9.92
CA GLY A 135 -9.55 1.10 11.29
C GLY A 135 -10.54 -0.02 11.62
N THR A 136 -10.90 -0.93 10.70
CA THR A 136 -11.80 -2.07 11.06
C THR A 136 -11.27 -3.46 10.71
N ARG A 137 -10.14 -3.53 10.03
CA ARG A 137 -9.24 -4.68 10.15
C ARG A 137 -7.96 -4.13 10.71
N GLY A 138 -7.82 -4.20 12.04
CA GLY A 138 -6.48 -4.17 12.59
C GLY A 138 -5.69 -5.22 11.82
N GLU A 139 -4.53 -4.84 11.31
CA GLU A 139 -3.41 -5.77 11.48
C GLU A 139 -3.57 -6.30 12.92
N PRO A 140 -3.75 -7.61 13.13
CA PRO A 140 -3.84 -8.14 14.49
C PRO A 140 -2.56 -7.70 15.15
N ASN A 141 -2.63 -6.65 15.99
CA ASN A 141 -1.58 -5.68 16.27
C ASN A 141 -0.19 -6.32 16.25
N LEU A 142 0.35 -6.57 15.04
CA LEU A 142 1.46 -7.53 14.91
C LEU A 142 2.71 -6.81 15.39
N ALA A 143 2.72 -5.48 15.22
CA ALA A 143 3.56 -4.53 15.91
C ALA A 143 3.60 -4.74 17.44
N SER A 144 2.48 -5.06 18.11
CA SER A 144 2.47 -5.31 19.56
C SER A 144 3.15 -6.62 19.97
N MET A 145 3.20 -7.61 19.09
CA MET A 145 3.96 -8.85 19.30
C MET A 145 5.35 -8.80 18.66
N ALA A 146 5.65 -7.80 17.82
CA ALA A 146 6.97 -7.55 17.27
C ALA A 146 7.90 -6.87 18.28
N SER A 147 7.33 -6.18 19.28
CA SER A 147 8.08 -5.57 20.38
C SER A 147 8.38 -6.53 21.54
N ILE A 148 7.95 -7.80 21.45
CA ILE A 148 8.13 -8.80 22.51
C ILE A 148 8.56 -10.12 21.86
N PRO A 149 9.61 -10.79 22.35
CA PRO A 149 10.16 -12.00 21.72
C PRO A 149 9.16 -13.16 21.62
N CYS A 150 8.08 -13.14 22.42
CA CYS A 150 7.02 -14.14 22.39
C CYS A 150 6.30 -14.26 21.04
N GLY A 151 6.25 -13.19 20.23
CA GLY A 151 5.57 -13.19 18.93
C GLY A 151 6.15 -14.16 17.90
N VAL A 152 7.42 -14.56 18.08
CA VAL A 152 8.13 -15.50 17.19
C VAL A 152 8.53 -16.80 17.90
N CYS A 153 8.05 -17.02 19.14
CA CYS A 153 8.45 -18.16 19.93
C CYS A 153 7.83 -19.47 19.39
N PRO A 154 8.63 -20.47 18.98
CA PRO A 154 8.14 -21.70 18.37
C PRO A 154 7.38 -22.62 19.35
N ARG A 155 7.49 -22.36 20.65
CA ARG A 155 6.86 -23.15 21.72
C ARG A 155 5.92 -22.32 22.61
N ILE A 156 5.42 -21.18 22.11
CA ILE A 156 4.54 -20.29 22.88
C ILE A 156 3.32 -21.01 23.47
N ASN A 157 2.75 -21.98 22.74
CA ASN A 157 1.60 -22.78 23.17
C ASN A 157 1.88 -23.72 24.35
N GLN A 158 3.16 -23.96 24.67
CA GLN A 158 3.60 -24.78 25.79
C GLN A 158 4.11 -23.93 26.96
N CYS A 159 4.11 -22.59 26.81
CA CYS A 159 4.64 -21.67 27.79
C CYS A 159 3.57 -21.34 28.84
N THR A 160 3.76 -21.80 30.07
CA THR A 160 2.86 -21.53 31.19
C THR A 160 3.66 -21.06 32.41
N PRO A 161 3.10 -20.22 33.31
CA PRO A 161 3.82 -19.70 34.48
C PRO A 161 4.49 -20.79 35.32
N ASP A 162 3.79 -21.92 35.51
CA ASP A 162 4.22 -23.05 36.33
C ASP A 162 4.69 -24.27 35.50
N GLY A 163 4.92 -24.08 34.20
CA GLY A 163 5.32 -25.14 33.27
C GLY A 163 6.83 -25.37 33.21
N ILE A 164 7.23 -26.47 32.57
CA ILE A 164 8.64 -26.76 32.22
C ILE A 164 9.19 -25.64 31.34
N ILE A 165 8.36 -25.13 30.43
CA ILE A 165 8.62 -23.92 29.66
C ILE A 165 7.85 -22.80 30.35
N SER A 166 8.54 -21.93 31.08
CA SER A 166 7.96 -20.83 31.84
C SER A 166 8.54 -19.49 31.39
N PRO A 167 7.72 -18.41 31.35
CA PRO A 167 8.22 -17.06 31.07
C PRO A 167 9.32 -16.64 32.07
N ASN A 168 9.22 -17.08 33.31
CA ASN A 168 10.14 -16.70 34.40
C ASN A 168 11.53 -17.33 34.24
N THR A 169 11.60 -18.53 33.63
CA THR A 169 12.85 -19.27 33.38
C THR A 169 13.31 -19.21 31.93
N CYS A 170 12.57 -18.51 31.06
CA CYS A 170 12.82 -18.46 29.61
C CYS A 170 14.16 -17.81 29.27
N GLU A 171 15.12 -18.61 28.80
CA GLU A 171 16.43 -18.15 28.35
C GLU A 171 16.33 -17.19 27.15
N TYR A 172 15.39 -17.45 26.23
CA TYR A 172 15.17 -16.59 25.06
C TYR A 172 14.69 -15.19 25.46
N PHE A 173 13.80 -15.10 26.46
CA PHE A 173 13.31 -13.83 26.99
C PHE A 173 14.43 -13.05 27.69
N LYS A 174 15.28 -13.72 28.47
CA LYS A 174 16.43 -13.11 29.14
C LYS A 174 17.44 -12.53 28.15
N LYS A 175 17.87 -13.32 27.17
CA LYS A 175 18.79 -12.86 26.12
C LYS A 175 18.25 -11.66 25.35
N TRP A 176 16.93 -11.54 25.20
CA TRP A 176 16.32 -10.40 24.52
C TRP A 176 16.33 -9.12 25.37
N LEU A 177 16.26 -9.22 26.70
CA LEU A 177 16.33 -8.07 27.61
C LEU A 177 17.76 -7.57 27.90
N GLU A 178 18.78 -8.34 27.51
CA GLU A 178 20.19 -8.03 27.76
C GLU A 178 20.84 -7.13 26.68
N PHE A 179 20.10 -6.76 25.63
CA PHE A 179 20.49 -5.81 24.58
C PHE A 179 19.83 -4.45 24.78
#